data_AF-A0A2A4MPR0-F1
#
_entry.id   AF-A0A2A4MPR0-F1
#
_cell.length_a   1.000
_cell.length_b   1.000
_cell.length_c   1.000
_cell.angle_alpha   90.00
_cell.angle_beta   90.00
_cell.angle_gamma   90.00
#
_symmetry.space_group_name_H-M   'P 1'
#
loop_
_entity.id
_entity.type
_entity.pdbx_description
1 polymer ?
#
loop_
_entity_poly.entity_id
_entity_poly.type
_entity_poly.pdbx_seq_one_letter_code
_entity_poly.pdbx_strand_id
1 'polypeptide(L)' 'SAGTGHYYTTDKNKRTMPEKLEMKKFDPVVRKHVMYKEAKIK' A
#
# COMPACT_ATOMS: atom_id res chain seq x y z
N SER A 1 -1.41 -5.71 -4.47
CA SER A 1 -2.61 -4.95 -4.85
C SER A 1 -3.52 -5.87 -5.63
N ALA A 2 -4.81 -5.99 -5.28
CA ALA A 2 -5.73 -6.95 -5.89
C ALA A 2 -6.20 -6.58 -7.32
N GLY A 3 -5.47 -5.74 -8.05
CA GLY A 3 -5.87 -5.23 -9.37
C GLY A 3 -7.08 -4.26 -9.33
N THR A 4 -7.56 -3.89 -8.14
CA THR A 4 -8.79 -3.11 -7.90
C THR A 4 -8.61 -1.60 -8.02
N GLY A 5 -7.39 -1.11 -8.20
CA GLY A 5 -7.09 0.33 -8.24
C GLY A 5 -7.23 1.05 -6.88
N HIS A 6 -7.68 0.37 -5.82
CA HIS A 6 -7.77 0.95 -4.48
C HIS A 6 -6.38 1.14 -3.88
N TYR A 7 -6.08 2.34 -3.39
CA TYR A 7 -4.83 2.66 -2.72
C TYR A 7 -5.08 3.38 -1.40
N TYR A 8 -4.15 3.20 -0.46
CA TYR A 8 -4.07 4.01 0.74
C TYR A 8 -2.91 4.97 0.61
N THR A 9 -3.09 6.19 1.08
CA THR A 9 -2.01 7.16 1.24
C THR A 9 -1.41 7.01 2.62
N THR A 10 -0.09 6.96 2.70
CA THR A 10 0.66 7.05 3.95
C THR A 10 1.83 7.99 3.73
N ASP A 11 2.15 8.80 4.72
CA ASP A 11 3.43 9.48 4.77
C ASP A 11 4.50 8.52 5.29
N LYS A 12 5.72 8.67 4.76
CA LYS A 12 6.89 7.97 5.29
C LYS A 12 8.12 8.85 5.16
N ASN A 13 9.02 8.75 6.13
CA ASN A 13 10.32 9.39 6.04
C ASN A 13 11.29 8.53 5.20
N LYS A 14 11.50 8.93 3.95
CA LYS A 14 12.39 8.23 3.01
C LYS A 14 13.85 8.20 3.46
N ARG A 15 14.26 9.07 4.39
CA ARG A 15 15.65 9.16 4.90
C ARG A 15 15.95 8.07 5.92
N THR A 16 15.01 7.79 6.82
CA THR A 16 15.20 6.81 7.90
C THR A 16 14.72 5.41 7.50
N MET A 17 13.76 5.32 6.58
CA MET A 17 13.22 4.05 6.08
C MET A 17 13.33 3.99 4.54
N PRO A 18 14.46 3.51 4.00
CA PRO A 18 14.68 3.41 2.57
C PRO A 18 13.90 2.24 1.92
N GLU A 19 13.55 1.22 2.70
CA GLU A 19 12.86 0.02 2.19
C GLU A 19 11.39 0.29 1.84
N LYS A 20 10.87 -0.48 0.88
CA LYS A 20 9.46 -0.38 0.47
C LYS A 20 8.58 -0.99 1.55
N LEU A 21 7.54 -0.25 1.96
CA LEU A 21 6.57 -0.77 2.91
C LEU A 21 5.67 -1.81 2.23
N GLU A 22 5.58 -2.99 2.84
CA GLU A 22 4.62 -4.01 2.47
C GLU A 22 3.75 -4.34 3.68
N MET A 23 2.44 -4.10 3.57
CA MET A 23 1.49 -4.35 4.67
C MET A 23 0.25 -5.05 4.14
N LYS A 24 -0.31 -5.97 4.94
CA LYS A 24 -1.63 -6.52 4.68
C LYS A 24 -2.67 -5.51 5.15
N LYS A 25 -3.43 -4.93 4.23
CA LYS A 25 -4.59 -4.08 4.53
C LYS A 25 -5.84 -4.64 3.88
N PHE A 26 -6.99 -4.23 4.39
CA PHE A 26 -8.27 -4.61 3.81
C PHE A 26 -8.46 -3.92 2.45
N ASP A 27 -8.89 -4.68 1.45
CA ASP A 27 -9.36 -4.13 0.18
C ASP A 27 -10.90 -4.15 0.19
N PRO A 28 -11.57 -2.98 0.15
CA PRO A 28 -13.03 -2.92 0.22
C PRO A 28 -13.72 -3.49 -1.03
N VAL A 29 -13.02 -3.59 -2.16
CA VAL A 29 -13.59 -4.09 -3.42
C VAL A 29 -13.69 -5.61 -3.40
N VAL A 30 -12.64 -6.30 -2.95
CA VAL A 30 -12.60 -7.78 -2.85
C VAL A 30 -13.07 -8.28 -1.47
N ARG A 31 -13.24 -7.35 -0.50
CA ARG A 31 -13.62 -7.61 0.88
C ARG A 31 -12.70 -8.61 1.59
N LYS A 32 -11.39 -8.53 1.29
CA LYS A 32 -10.36 -9.40 1.86
C LYS A 32 -9.12 -8.59 2.21
N HIS A 33 -8.31 -9.11 3.14
CA HIS A 33 -7.00 -8.53 3.41
C HIS A 33 -6.01 -8.97 2.33
N VAL A 34 -5.42 -7.99 1.65
CA VAL A 34 -4.50 -8.20 0.54
C VAL A 34 -3.18 -7.49 0.84
N MET A 35 -2.09 -7.98 0.27
CA MET A 35 -0.79 -7.32 0.36
C MET A 35 -0.82 -6.00 -0.43
N TYR A 36 -0.60 -4.90 0.27
CA TYR A 36 -0.33 -3.59 -0.30
C TYR A 36 1.17 -3.38 -0.36
N LYS A 37 1.65 -2.90 -1.50
CA LYS A 37 3.05 -2.51 -1.72
C LYS A 37 3.08 -1.01 -1.97
N GLU A 38 4.07 -0.35 -1.40
CA GLU A 38 4.30 1.07 -1.63
C GLU A 38 4.56 1.37 -3.12
N ALA A 39 3.83 2.36 -3.64
CA ALA A 39 4.01 2.90 -4.98
C ALA A 39 4.12 4.43 -4.91
N LYS A 40 4.86 5.03 -5.85
CA LYS A 40 4.99 6.48 -5.94
C LYS A 40 3.70 7.04 -6.53
N ILE A 41 2.99 7.87 -5.75
CA ILE A 41 1.91 8.73 -6.27
C ILE A 41 2.61 9.88 -7.01
N LYS A 42 2.13 10.19 -8.22
CA LYS A 42 2.73 11.19 -9.11
C LYS A 42 2.69 12.58 -8.48
#